data_AF-G2XFY6-F1
#
_entry.id   AF-G2XFY6-F1
#
_cell.length_a   1.000
_cell.length_b   1.000
_cell.length_c   1.000
_cell.angle_alpha   90.00
_cell.angle_beta   90.00
_cell.angle_gamma   90.00
#
_symmetry.space_group_name_H-M   'P 1'
#
loop_
_entity.id
_entity.type
_entity.pdbx_description
1 polymer ?
#
loop_
_entity_poly.entity_id
_entity_poly.type
_entity_poly.pdbx_seq_one_letter_code
_entity_poly.pdbx_strand_id
1 'polypeptide(L)'
;MVSSGESSWSLLRDRTPPTDRFPRYQSEPDALGQGLYSINPISEAVILGVDHTNTFAVDEGRPSVRLESKQAYNHGLFIGDFAHMPPTVCGLWPAFWMYGPDWPNSGEIDIIEGANLATRNLMSGHTSEGCTLPQSAGQVLGQPTTTDCLSPGANNNTGCGYAADPLSHATYGDAFNAVGGGVYAM
;
A
#
# COMPACT_ATOMS: atom_id res chain seq x y z
N MET A 1 10.95 -13.54 -5.80
CA MET A 1 10.78 -14.49 -6.92
C MET A 1 9.59 -14.02 -7.76
N VAL A 2 9.83 -13.12 -8.72
CA VAL A 2 8.89 -12.83 -9.80
C VAL A 2 9.48 -13.51 -11.03
N SER A 3 9.37 -14.84 -11.10
CA SER A 3 9.73 -15.55 -12.33
C SER A 3 8.50 -15.62 -13.23
N SER A 4 8.72 -15.23 -14.48
CA SER A 4 7.85 -15.40 -15.65
C SER A 4 6.58 -14.54 -15.77
N GLY A 5 6.73 -13.47 -16.57
CA GLY A 5 5.71 -13.00 -17.52
C GLY A 5 4.75 -11.94 -16.99
N GLU A 6 4.29 -11.10 -17.91
CA GLU A 6 3.25 -10.08 -17.77
C GLU A 6 1.85 -10.65 -17.37
N SER A 7 1.79 -11.68 -16.51
CA SER A 7 0.60 -12.54 -16.39
C SER A 7 -0.09 -12.60 -15.02
N SER A 8 0.52 -12.16 -13.90
CA SER A 8 -0.10 -12.30 -12.57
C SER A 8 -0.76 -11.03 -12.00
N TRP A 9 -0.47 -9.86 -12.55
CA TRP A 9 -0.95 -8.57 -12.07
C TRP A 9 -1.64 -7.79 -13.19
N SER A 10 -2.60 -6.95 -12.82
CA SER A 10 -3.23 -5.97 -13.71
C SER A 10 -2.93 -4.56 -13.22
N LEU A 11 -2.43 -3.70 -14.12
CA LEU A 11 -2.37 -2.26 -13.88
C LEU A 11 -3.78 -1.68 -13.97
N LEU A 12 -4.25 -1.12 -12.88
CA LEU A 12 -5.51 -0.40 -12.86
C LEU A 12 -5.35 0.99 -13.46
N ARG A 13 -6.32 1.35 -14.29
CA ARG A 13 -6.56 2.71 -14.73
C ARG A 13 -7.78 3.24 -13.99
N ASP A 14 -7.81 4.55 -13.74
CA ASP A 14 -9.02 5.20 -13.26
C ASP A 14 -10.19 4.93 -14.22
N ARG A 15 -11.30 4.40 -13.70
CA ARG A 15 -12.50 4.07 -14.49
C ARG A 15 -13.26 5.31 -14.98
N THR A 16 -12.91 6.49 -14.46
CA THR A 16 -13.44 7.81 -14.80
C THR A 16 -12.40 8.85 -14.38
N PRO A 17 -12.24 10.00 -15.06
CA PRO A 17 -11.37 11.05 -14.56
C PRO A 17 -11.92 11.46 -13.19
N PRO A 18 -11.18 11.24 -12.09
CA PRO A 18 -11.75 11.53 -10.80
C PRO A 18 -11.81 13.06 -10.68
N THR A 19 -13.01 13.58 -10.55
CA THR A 19 -13.24 14.96 -10.09
C THR A 19 -12.91 15.13 -8.60
N ASP A 20 -12.34 14.08 -7.99
CA ASP A 20 -11.90 14.04 -6.61
C ASP A 20 -10.42 13.63 -6.55
N ARG A 21 -9.58 14.59 -6.15
CA ARG A 21 -8.25 14.52 -5.49
C ARG A 21 -7.58 13.14 -5.28
N PHE A 22 -7.28 12.39 -6.34
CA PHE A 22 -6.49 11.16 -6.30
C PHE A 22 -5.32 11.22 -7.33
N PRO A 23 -4.26 10.40 -7.17
CA PRO A 23 -3.28 10.21 -8.23
C PRO A 23 -3.99 9.75 -9.52
N ARG A 24 -3.41 10.09 -10.68
CA ARG A 24 -3.93 9.64 -11.98
C ARG A 24 -3.33 8.27 -12.30
N TYR A 25 -4.08 7.19 -12.12
CA TYR A 25 -3.56 5.87 -12.41
C TYR A 25 -3.51 5.59 -13.92
N GLN A 26 -2.31 5.25 -14.40
CA GLN A 26 -2.03 5.04 -15.82
C GLN A 26 -2.28 3.59 -16.24
N SER A 27 -2.66 3.41 -17.52
CA SER A 27 -2.66 2.08 -18.14
C SER A 27 -1.23 1.54 -18.28
N GLU A 28 -1.08 0.24 -18.52
CA GLU A 28 0.25 -0.37 -18.70
C GLU A 28 1.09 0.29 -19.82
N PRO A 29 0.59 0.46 -21.06
CA PRO A 29 1.35 1.14 -22.11
C PRO A 29 1.71 2.59 -21.75
N ASP A 30 0.80 3.32 -21.09
CA ASP A 30 1.03 4.71 -20.70
C ASP A 30 2.07 4.81 -19.58
N ALA A 31 1.99 3.93 -18.59
CA ALA A 31 2.93 3.84 -17.48
C ALA A 31 4.34 3.50 -17.99
N LEU A 32 4.45 2.60 -18.98
CA LEU A 32 5.73 2.29 -19.62
C LEU A 32 6.27 3.48 -20.40
N GLY A 33 5.42 4.11 -21.23
CA GLY A 33 5.80 5.27 -22.04
C GLY A 33 6.20 6.49 -21.21
N GLN A 34 5.65 6.62 -20.00
CA GLN A 34 5.98 7.67 -19.03
C GLN A 34 7.12 7.27 -18.06
N GLY A 35 7.63 6.04 -18.14
CA GLY A 35 8.69 5.54 -17.25
C GLY A 35 8.26 5.37 -15.79
N LEU A 36 6.97 5.15 -15.53
CA LEU A 36 6.41 4.95 -14.19
C LEU A 36 6.64 3.53 -13.65
N TYR A 37 7.03 2.60 -14.51
CA TYR A 37 7.58 1.32 -14.06
C TYR A 37 8.73 0.87 -14.96
N SER A 38 9.59 0.02 -14.40
CA SER A 38 10.65 -0.67 -15.13
C SER A 38 11.04 -1.96 -14.40
N ILE A 39 11.81 -2.81 -15.08
CA ILE A 39 12.42 -3.99 -14.47
C ILE A 39 13.93 -3.79 -14.53
N ASN A 40 14.59 -3.88 -13.38
CA ASN A 40 16.04 -3.79 -13.33
C ASN A 40 16.65 -5.02 -14.05
N PRO A 41 17.49 -4.84 -15.08
CA PRO A 41 17.95 -5.94 -15.92
C PRO A 41 18.94 -6.90 -15.24
N ILE A 42 19.45 -6.55 -14.05
CA ILE A 42 20.45 -7.35 -13.31
C ILE A 42 19.80 -8.04 -12.10
N SER A 43 19.10 -7.26 -11.28
CA SER A 43 18.46 -7.77 -10.06
C SER A 43 17.06 -8.35 -10.31
N GLU A 44 16.50 -8.13 -11.50
CA GLU A 44 15.11 -8.46 -11.86
C GLU A 44 14.07 -7.77 -10.95
N ALA A 45 14.49 -6.80 -10.14
CA ALA A 45 13.61 -6.04 -9.28
C ALA A 45 12.64 -5.21 -10.13
N VAL A 46 11.35 -5.33 -9.81
CA VAL A 46 10.31 -4.47 -10.36
C VAL A 46 10.38 -3.12 -9.66
N ILE A 47 10.49 -2.05 -10.44
CA ILE A 47 10.50 -0.68 -9.96
C ILE A 47 9.18 -0.05 -10.34
N LEU A 48 8.43 0.40 -9.34
CA LEU A 48 7.18 1.13 -9.50
C LEU A 48 7.37 2.54 -8.95
N GLY A 49 6.96 3.54 -9.71
CA GLY A 49 7.18 4.94 -9.37
C GLY A 49 6.00 5.84 -9.71
N VAL A 50 6.26 7.13 -9.54
CA VAL A 50 5.35 8.22 -9.89
C VAL A 50 6.08 9.22 -10.77
N ASP A 51 5.33 10.06 -11.47
CA ASP A 51 5.94 11.20 -12.16
C ASP A 51 6.61 12.11 -11.12
N HIS A 52 7.90 12.33 -11.27
CA HIS A 52 8.72 13.19 -10.40
C HIS A 52 9.46 14.27 -11.19
N THR A 53 9.03 14.54 -12.43
CA THR A 53 9.69 15.45 -13.37
C THR A 53 8.81 16.63 -13.74
N ASN A 54 7.50 16.41 -13.84
CA ASN A 54 6.55 17.41 -14.28
C ASN A 54 5.83 18.08 -13.09
N THR A 55 5.36 19.30 -13.35
CA THR A 55 4.51 20.06 -12.44
C THR A 55 3.05 19.90 -12.87
N PHE A 56 2.18 19.67 -11.91
CA PHE A 56 0.74 19.49 -12.13
C PHE A 56 -0.04 20.44 -11.23
N ALA A 57 -1.18 20.92 -11.73
CA ALA A 57 -2.13 21.63 -10.88
C ALA A 57 -2.75 20.68 -9.83
N VAL A 58 -3.33 21.25 -8.77
CA VAL A 58 -3.87 20.45 -7.65
C VAL A 58 -5.01 19.53 -8.08
N ASP A 59 -5.78 19.94 -9.08
CA ASP A 59 -6.92 19.22 -9.67
C ASP A 59 -6.52 18.27 -10.81
N GLU A 60 -5.27 18.31 -11.25
CA GLU A 60 -4.80 17.45 -12.35
C GLU A 60 -4.44 16.04 -11.87
N GLY A 61 -4.02 15.88 -10.63
CA GLY A 61 -3.48 14.61 -10.10
C GLY A 61 -2.13 14.23 -10.72
N ARG A 62 -1.25 13.61 -9.92
CA ARG A 62 0.07 13.16 -10.36
C ARG A 62 -0.03 11.75 -10.97
N PRO A 63 0.56 11.47 -12.16
CA PRO A 63 0.61 10.12 -12.72
C PRO A 63 1.27 9.12 -11.76
N SER A 64 0.61 7.97 -11.59
CA SER A 64 1.05 6.87 -10.73
C SER A 64 0.54 5.54 -11.29
N VAL A 65 0.86 4.44 -10.59
CA VAL A 65 0.43 3.09 -10.91
C VAL A 65 -0.24 2.44 -9.70
N ARG A 66 -1.28 1.64 -9.95
CA ARG A 66 -1.90 0.73 -8.98
C ARG A 66 -1.93 -0.65 -9.60
N LEU A 67 -1.34 -1.63 -8.93
CA LEU A 67 -1.32 -3.01 -9.38
C LEU A 67 -2.25 -3.84 -8.51
N GLU A 68 -3.01 -4.72 -9.14
CA GLU A 68 -3.88 -5.69 -8.47
C GLU A 68 -3.59 -7.09 -8.97
N SER A 69 -3.62 -8.08 -8.07
CA SER A 69 -3.39 -9.47 -8.45
C SER A 69 -4.57 -9.98 -9.27
N LYS A 70 -4.30 -10.77 -10.31
CA LYS A 70 -5.36 -11.47 -11.04
C LYS A 70 -5.94 -12.64 -10.24
N GLN A 71 -5.15 -13.19 -9.31
CA GLN A 71 -5.56 -14.23 -8.39
C GLN A 71 -6.04 -13.62 -7.08
N ALA A 72 -7.09 -14.21 -6.51
CA ALA A 72 -7.58 -13.93 -5.18
C ALA A 72 -7.32 -15.14 -4.26
N TYR A 73 -7.12 -14.87 -2.98
CA TYR A 73 -6.77 -15.88 -1.99
C TYR A 73 -7.61 -15.68 -0.74
N ASN A 74 -8.17 -16.77 -0.21
CA ASN A 74 -8.90 -16.73 1.07
C ASN A 74 -7.97 -16.87 2.27
N HIS A 75 -6.90 -17.66 2.11
CA HIS A 75 -5.88 -17.93 3.11
C HIS A 75 -4.53 -18.13 2.41
N GLY A 76 -3.45 -17.83 3.11
CA GLY A 76 -2.10 -18.02 2.61
C GLY A 76 -1.07 -17.40 3.54
N LEU A 77 0.19 -17.55 3.17
CA LEU A 77 1.30 -16.77 3.68
C LEU A 77 1.78 -15.87 2.54
N PHE A 78 1.69 -14.56 2.72
CA PHE A 78 2.04 -13.56 1.73
C PHE A 78 3.34 -12.90 2.15
N ILE A 79 4.36 -12.98 1.30
CA ILE A 79 5.70 -12.46 1.59
C ILE A 79 6.06 -11.44 0.52
N GLY A 80 6.22 -10.19 0.93
CA GLY A 80 6.77 -9.12 0.11
C GLY A 80 8.21 -8.81 0.54
N ASP A 81 9.16 -8.98 -0.37
CA ASP A 81 10.56 -8.57 -0.19
C ASP A 81 10.79 -7.29 -1.00
N PHE A 82 11.02 -6.19 -0.29
CA PHE A 82 11.13 -4.86 -0.87
C PHE A 82 12.51 -4.28 -0.58
N ALA A 83 13.29 -4.03 -1.63
CA ALA A 83 14.54 -3.29 -1.51
C ALA A 83 14.32 -1.78 -1.26
N HIS A 84 13.12 -1.28 -1.59
CA HIS A 84 12.75 0.13 -1.48
C HIS A 84 11.22 0.29 -1.48
N MET A 85 10.70 1.33 -0.83
CA MET A 85 9.30 1.77 -0.88
C MET A 85 9.21 3.29 -1.08
N PRO A 86 8.04 3.86 -1.40
CA PRO A 86 7.93 5.31 -1.54
C PRO A 86 8.38 6.05 -0.25
N PRO A 87 9.09 7.19 -0.39
CA PRO A 87 9.71 7.90 0.73
C PRO A 87 8.69 8.62 1.62
N THR A 88 9.16 9.15 2.74
CA THR A 88 8.35 9.94 3.66
C THR A 88 8.23 11.39 3.15
N VAL A 89 7.22 11.65 2.31
CA VAL A 89 7.04 12.95 1.65
C VAL A 89 5.58 13.41 1.70
N CYS A 90 5.36 14.71 1.95
CA CYS A 90 4.04 15.34 1.94
C CYS A 90 3.25 15.01 0.67
N GLY A 91 1.99 14.62 0.83
CA GLY A 91 1.08 14.29 -0.27
C GLY A 91 1.21 12.86 -0.80
N LEU A 92 2.18 12.06 -0.36
CA LEU A 92 2.24 10.63 -0.67
C LEU A 92 1.34 9.83 0.27
N TRP A 93 0.73 8.78 -0.27
CA TRP A 93 0.00 7.75 0.48
C TRP A 93 0.19 6.39 -0.22
N PRO A 94 1.37 5.76 -0.06
CA PRO A 94 1.63 4.43 -0.61
C PRO A 94 1.00 3.33 0.25
N ALA A 95 0.59 2.25 -0.40
CA ALA A 95 0.03 1.08 0.27
C ALA A 95 0.47 -0.23 -0.41
N PHE A 96 0.72 -1.25 0.40
CA PHE A 96 0.72 -2.67 0.01
C PHE A 96 -0.28 -3.39 0.91
N TRP A 97 -1.36 -3.86 0.30
CA TRP A 97 -2.59 -4.22 1.01
C TRP A 97 -3.36 -5.30 0.24
N MET A 98 -4.34 -5.89 0.91
CA MET A 98 -5.22 -6.91 0.37
C MET A 98 -6.67 -6.55 0.65
N TYR A 99 -7.57 -6.87 -0.28
CA TYR A 99 -9.00 -6.59 -0.13
C TYR A 99 -9.84 -7.64 -0.83
N GLY A 100 -11.08 -7.77 -0.37
CA GLY A 100 -12.07 -8.65 -0.97
C GLY A 100 -12.97 -7.94 -2.00
N PRO A 101 -13.72 -8.71 -2.80
CA PRO A 101 -14.45 -8.20 -3.97
C PRO A 101 -15.63 -7.28 -3.65
N ASP A 102 -16.20 -7.38 -2.44
CA ASP A 102 -17.31 -6.55 -1.96
C ASP A 102 -16.86 -5.79 -0.70
N TRP A 103 -16.08 -4.73 -0.89
CA TRP A 103 -15.60 -3.91 0.22
C TRP A 103 -16.74 -3.06 0.83
N PRO A 104 -16.84 -2.95 2.17
CA PRO A 104 -15.97 -3.53 3.20
C PRO A 104 -16.45 -4.89 3.73
N ASN A 105 -17.54 -5.44 3.17
CA ASN A 105 -18.13 -6.71 3.62
C ASN A 105 -17.18 -7.92 3.47
N SER A 106 -16.28 -7.85 2.50
CA SER A 106 -15.25 -8.87 2.25
C SER A 106 -13.91 -8.57 2.92
N GLY A 107 -13.83 -7.47 3.68
CA GLY A 107 -12.67 -7.04 4.42
C GLY A 107 -11.53 -6.46 3.57
N GLU A 108 -10.61 -5.82 4.29
CA GLU A 108 -9.34 -5.29 3.80
C GLU A 108 -8.30 -5.37 4.93
N ILE A 109 -7.05 -5.62 4.54
CA ILE A 109 -5.88 -5.68 5.43
C ILE A 109 -4.76 -4.87 4.78
N ASP A 110 -4.30 -3.85 5.49
CA ASP A 110 -3.16 -3.02 5.10
C ASP A 110 -1.90 -3.55 5.75
N ILE A 111 -1.00 -4.09 4.93
CA ILE A 111 0.25 -4.71 5.39
C ILE A 111 1.33 -3.64 5.52
N ILE A 112 1.41 -2.73 4.53
CA ILE A 112 2.24 -1.53 4.57
C ILE A 112 1.36 -0.35 4.19
N GLU A 113 1.19 0.61 5.08
CA GLU A 113 0.49 1.85 4.79
C GLU A 113 1.07 3.02 5.60
N GLY A 114 1.00 4.19 4.99
CA GLY A 114 1.26 5.45 5.67
C GLY A 114 0.95 6.61 4.74
N ALA A 115 0.79 7.80 5.32
CA ALA A 115 0.52 9.01 4.56
C ALA A 115 1.43 10.15 5.00
N ASN A 116 1.75 11.02 4.05
CA ASN A 116 2.52 12.24 4.26
C ASN A 116 3.87 11.98 4.94
N LEU A 117 4.05 12.52 6.14
CA LEU A 117 5.27 12.46 6.92
C LEU A 117 5.29 11.28 7.90
N ALA A 118 4.51 10.23 7.65
CA ALA A 118 4.56 9.00 8.42
C ALA A 118 5.98 8.39 8.36
N THR A 119 6.54 8.09 9.54
CA THR A 119 7.87 7.47 9.70
C THR A 119 7.80 6.05 10.25
N ARG A 120 6.60 5.55 10.52
CA ARG A 120 6.32 4.21 11.04
C ARG A 120 5.20 3.62 10.20
N ASN A 121 5.30 2.33 9.94
CA ASN A 121 4.26 1.62 9.22
C ASN A 121 2.96 1.60 10.05
N LEU A 122 1.84 1.84 9.38
CA LEU A 122 0.49 1.66 9.93
C LEU A 122 -0.09 0.39 9.31
N MET A 123 -0.43 -0.57 10.16
CA MET A 123 -1.07 -1.82 9.75
C MET A 123 -2.51 -1.78 10.22
N SER A 124 -3.46 -1.95 9.32
CA SER A 124 -4.89 -1.83 9.61
C SER A 124 -5.71 -2.98 9.05
N GLY A 125 -6.89 -3.15 9.65
CA GLY A 125 -7.95 -4.04 9.20
C GLY A 125 -9.26 -3.27 9.12
N HIS A 126 -9.97 -3.50 8.02
CA HIS A 126 -11.26 -2.88 7.72
C HIS A 126 -12.27 -3.99 7.45
N THR A 127 -13.40 -3.97 8.15
CA THR A 127 -14.44 -4.99 8.02
C THR A 127 -15.84 -4.37 8.08
N SER A 128 -16.86 -5.18 7.79
CA SER A 128 -18.22 -4.92 8.28
C SER A 128 -18.29 -5.06 9.81
N GLU A 129 -19.48 -4.81 10.38
CA GLU A 129 -19.70 -4.83 11.83
C GLU A 129 -19.34 -6.18 12.48
N GLY A 130 -18.84 -6.12 13.72
CA GLY A 130 -18.62 -7.31 14.56
C GLY A 130 -17.18 -7.78 14.68
N CYS A 131 -16.20 -7.03 14.17
CA CYS A 131 -14.78 -7.32 14.36
C CYS A 131 -14.12 -6.27 15.25
N THR A 132 -13.45 -6.72 16.32
CA THR A 132 -12.70 -5.85 17.22
C THR A 132 -11.42 -6.56 17.65
N LEU A 133 -10.29 -5.86 17.53
CA LEU A 133 -9.00 -6.35 18.01
C LEU A 133 -9.00 -6.44 19.55
N PRO A 134 -8.32 -7.45 20.13
CA PRO A 134 -8.18 -7.53 21.57
C PRO A 134 -7.38 -6.34 22.11
N GLN A 135 -7.76 -5.81 23.28
CA GLN A 135 -7.04 -4.70 23.93
C GLN A 135 -5.59 -5.06 24.32
N SER A 136 -5.30 -6.36 24.50
CA SER A 136 -3.95 -6.87 24.74
C SER A 136 -3.70 -8.09 23.87
N ALA A 137 -2.88 -7.94 22.83
CA ALA A 137 -2.32 -9.06 22.09
C ALA A 137 -0.94 -9.38 22.71
N GLY A 138 -0.84 -10.46 23.48
CA GLY A 138 0.32 -10.77 24.33
C GLY A 138 1.67 -10.99 23.61
N GLN A 139 1.71 -10.83 22.28
CA GLN A 139 2.90 -11.05 21.44
C GLN A 139 3.01 -10.02 20.30
N VAL A 140 2.54 -8.79 20.49
CA VAL A 140 2.64 -7.71 19.49
C VAL A 140 3.57 -6.61 19.99
N LEU A 141 4.58 -6.26 19.19
CA LEU A 141 5.51 -5.14 19.47
C LEU A 141 4.95 -3.78 19.01
N GLY A 142 4.05 -3.80 18.02
CA GLY A 142 3.34 -2.63 17.55
C GLY A 142 2.44 -2.01 18.63
N GLN A 143 2.21 -0.71 18.53
CA GLN A 143 1.32 0.03 19.43
C GLN A 143 -0.09 0.07 18.84
N PRO A 144 -1.11 -0.38 19.58
CA PRO A 144 -2.48 -0.38 19.08
C PRO A 144 -2.96 1.05 18.80
N THR A 145 -3.69 1.24 17.71
CA THR A 145 -4.36 2.50 17.38
C THR A 145 -5.81 2.43 17.83
N THR A 146 -6.71 2.08 16.94
CA THR A 146 -8.13 1.78 17.16
C THR A 146 -8.32 0.27 17.20
N THR A 147 -9.26 -0.21 18.01
CA THR A 147 -9.56 -1.64 18.10
C THR A 147 -10.78 -2.05 17.28
N ASP A 148 -11.70 -1.13 16.98
CA ASP A 148 -12.90 -1.40 16.18
C ASP A 148 -12.60 -1.38 14.69
N CYS A 149 -12.78 -2.52 14.01
CA CYS A 149 -12.43 -2.67 12.60
C CYS A 149 -13.53 -2.21 11.64
N LEU A 150 -14.70 -1.79 12.15
CA LEU A 150 -15.83 -1.35 11.33
C LEU A 150 -15.44 -0.21 10.38
N SER A 151 -15.69 -0.42 9.09
CA SER A 151 -15.56 0.60 8.03
C SER A 151 -16.74 0.48 7.04
N PRO A 152 -17.30 1.59 6.52
CA PRO A 152 -17.18 2.94 7.06
C PRO A 152 -17.86 3.03 8.44
N GLY A 153 -17.07 3.31 9.47
CA GLY A 153 -17.54 3.44 10.86
C GLY A 153 -17.71 4.90 11.30
N ALA A 154 -17.98 5.10 12.59
CA ALA A 154 -18.04 6.44 13.20
C ALA A 154 -16.68 7.19 13.20
N ASN A 155 -15.60 6.48 12.89
CA ASN A 155 -14.21 6.94 12.86
C ASN A 155 -13.72 7.26 11.43
N ASN A 156 -14.60 7.53 10.46
CA ASN A 156 -14.23 7.99 9.12
C ASN A 156 -13.24 7.04 8.40
N ASN A 157 -13.56 5.74 8.38
CA ASN A 157 -12.77 4.66 7.75
C ASN A 157 -11.41 4.40 8.40
N THR A 158 -11.20 4.73 9.68
CA THR A 158 -9.92 4.43 10.34
C THR A 158 -9.68 2.93 10.51
N GLY A 159 -10.73 2.11 10.58
CA GLY A 159 -10.61 0.67 10.87
C GLY A 159 -9.96 0.42 12.23
N CYS A 160 -9.36 -0.75 12.41
CA CYS A 160 -8.59 -1.14 13.58
C CYS A 160 -7.13 -1.38 13.19
N GLY A 161 -6.18 -1.29 14.11
CA GLY A 161 -4.79 -1.54 13.73
C GLY A 161 -3.71 -1.31 14.76
N TYR A 162 -2.48 -1.32 14.26
CA TYR A 162 -1.26 -1.10 15.00
C TYR A 162 -0.32 -0.17 14.22
N ALA A 163 0.30 0.77 14.91
CA ALA A 163 1.50 1.44 14.42
C ALA A 163 2.72 0.59 14.80
N ALA A 164 3.60 0.28 13.84
CA ALA A 164 4.78 -0.57 14.05
C ALA A 164 5.67 -0.06 15.20
N ASP A 165 6.36 -0.93 15.94
CA ASP A 165 7.10 -0.60 17.18
C ASP A 165 7.89 0.73 17.10
N PRO A 166 7.70 1.70 18.02
CA PRO A 166 8.49 2.95 18.03
C PRO A 166 10.00 2.74 18.20
N LEU A 167 10.44 1.59 18.73
CA LEU A 167 11.86 1.22 18.83
C LEU A 167 12.42 0.64 17.53
N SER A 168 11.56 0.27 16.57
CA SER A 168 11.96 -0.19 15.25
C SER A 168 11.93 0.96 14.26
N HIS A 169 13.12 1.50 13.97
CA HIS A 169 13.24 2.71 13.15
C HIS A 169 13.10 2.46 11.64
N ALA A 170 13.24 1.23 11.15
CA ALA A 170 13.28 0.92 9.71
C ALA A 170 12.03 0.16 9.24
N THR A 171 10.84 0.65 9.60
CA THR A 171 9.58 0.01 9.21
C THR A 171 8.93 0.67 8.00
N TYR A 172 9.16 1.96 7.74
CA TYR A 172 8.48 2.66 6.66
C TYR A 172 9.33 3.79 6.07
N GLY A 173 9.04 4.13 4.81
CA GLY A 173 9.56 5.30 4.12
C GLY A 173 11.07 5.39 4.11
N ASP A 174 11.60 6.58 4.38
CA ASP A 174 13.04 6.89 4.23
C ASP A 174 13.93 5.99 5.08
N ALA A 175 13.49 5.65 6.30
CA ALA A 175 14.29 4.83 7.20
C ALA A 175 14.31 3.35 6.80
N PHE A 176 13.23 2.82 6.23
CA PHE A 176 13.22 1.50 5.59
C PHE A 176 14.18 1.48 4.39
N ASN A 177 14.13 2.51 3.56
CA ASN A 177 14.99 2.63 2.38
C ASN A 177 16.47 2.75 2.77
N ALA A 178 16.79 3.49 3.84
CA ALA A 178 18.16 3.73 4.29
C ALA A 178 18.91 2.45 4.73
N VAL A 179 18.18 1.40 5.14
CA VAL A 179 18.77 0.11 5.51
C VAL A 179 18.76 -0.91 4.36
N GLY A 180 18.37 -0.50 3.15
CA GLY A 180 18.26 -1.38 1.99
C GLY A 180 16.95 -2.18 1.92
N GLY A 181 15.94 -1.75 2.68
CA GLY A 181 14.63 -2.34 2.72
C GLY A 181 14.49 -3.53 3.67
N GLY A 182 13.63 -4.48 3.31
CA GLY A 182 13.26 -5.59 4.19
C GLY A 182 12.05 -6.39 3.71
N VAL A 183 11.62 -7.31 4.57
CA VAL A 183 10.55 -8.27 4.27
C VAL A 183 9.33 -7.99 5.15
N TYR A 184 8.17 -7.97 4.51
CA TYR A 184 6.86 -8.00 5.17
C TYR A 184 6.19 -9.35 4.92
N ALA A 185 5.67 -9.97 5.98
CA ALA A 185 5.00 -11.25 5.91
C ALA A 185 3.64 -11.20 6.63
N MET A 186 2.60 -11.72 5.99
CA MET A 186 1.24 -11.84 6.52
C MET A 186 0.74 -13.28 6.40
#